data_AF-A0A957TA45-F1
#
_entry.id   AF-A0A957TA45-F1
#
_cell.length_a   1.000
_cell.length_b   1.000
_cell.length_c   1.000
_cell.angle_alpha   90.00
_cell.angle_beta   90.00
_cell.angle_gamma   90.00
#
_symmetry.space_group_name_H-M   'P 1'
#
loop_
_entity.id
_entity.type
_entity.pdbx_description
1 polymer ?
#
loop_
_entity_poly.entity_id
_entity_poly.type
_entity_poly.pdbx_seq_one_letter_code
_entity_poly.pdbx_strand_id
1 'polypeptide(L)'
;YLVNDACQFLGKPLVDASIFMFEGQVTVYQPAVAEQGIEGGPCYRCLYPDPPPPGEVPSCAEAGVLGVLPGIVGSIQAIEAIKMLLGMGEPLIGRLLMIDTLDMSFRTLKVQKNPECPVCGEHPTVTELIDYEQFCGLPSRNADAHTAERPREFANGVAA
;
A
#
# COMPACT_ATOMS: atom_id res chain seq x y z
N TYR A 1 3.03 5.12 1.79
CA TYR A 1 2.90 6.50 1.31
C TYR A 1 2.79 6.61 -0.21
N LEU A 2 3.87 6.48 -1.01
CA LEU A 2 3.80 6.62 -2.48
C LEU A 2 2.65 5.84 -3.14
N VAL A 3 2.55 4.53 -2.82
CA VAL A 3 1.51 3.65 -3.36
C VAL A 3 0.11 4.10 -2.93
N ASN A 4 -0.05 4.53 -1.68
CA ASN A 4 -1.32 5.08 -1.19
C ASN A 4 -1.72 6.32 -2.01
N ASP A 5 -0.81 7.28 -2.16
CA ASP A 5 -1.11 8.54 -2.82
C ASP A 5 -1.48 8.30 -4.29
N ALA A 6 -0.72 7.44 -4.99
CA ALA A 6 -1.04 7.02 -6.35
C ALA A 6 -2.42 6.33 -6.45
N CYS A 7 -2.74 5.42 -5.52
CA CYS A 7 -4.04 4.76 -5.47
C CYS A 7 -5.19 5.75 -5.24
N GLN A 8 -5.01 6.74 -4.36
CA GLN A 8 -6.00 7.79 -4.12
C GLN A 8 -6.23 8.64 -5.38
N PHE A 9 -5.15 9.05 -6.06
CA PHE A 9 -5.27 9.86 -7.29
C PHE A 9 -5.88 9.09 -8.46
N LEU A 10 -5.66 7.78 -8.53
CA LEU A 10 -6.17 6.93 -9.61
C LEU A 10 -7.54 6.29 -9.30
N GLY A 11 -8.12 6.56 -8.13
CA GLY A 11 -9.36 5.92 -7.69
C GLY A 11 -9.25 4.39 -7.59
N LYS A 12 -8.07 3.87 -7.22
CA LYS A 12 -7.81 2.42 -7.12
C LYS A 12 -7.74 1.97 -5.65
N PRO A 13 -8.45 0.90 -5.27
CA PRO A 13 -8.27 0.34 -3.93
C PRO A 13 -6.84 -0.15 -3.72
N LEU A 14 -6.35 0.01 -2.50
CA LEU A 14 -5.09 -0.54 -2.03
C LEU A 14 -5.38 -1.54 -0.91
N VAL A 15 -5.06 -2.80 -1.13
CA VAL A 15 -5.04 -3.81 -0.07
C VAL A 15 -3.65 -3.80 0.54
N ASP A 16 -3.53 -3.24 1.74
CA ASP A 16 -2.26 -3.02 2.41
C ASP A 16 -2.02 -4.07 3.48
N ALA A 17 -0.76 -4.47 3.61
CA ALA A 17 -0.32 -5.37 4.64
C ALA A 17 1.12 -5.06 5.05
N SER A 18 1.39 -5.16 6.35
CA SER A 18 2.70 -4.87 6.91
C SER A 18 3.04 -5.82 8.04
N ILE A 19 4.33 -5.94 8.35
CA ILE A 19 4.85 -6.83 9.39
C ILE A 19 6.00 -6.13 10.12
N PHE A 20 6.11 -6.39 11.42
CA PHE A 20 7.22 -5.94 12.24
C PHE A 20 7.48 -6.96 13.35
N MET A 21 8.67 -7.57 13.36
CA MET A 21 9.06 -8.64 14.29
C MET A 21 8.06 -9.81 14.31
N PHE A 22 7.13 -9.80 15.27
CA PHE A 22 6.12 -10.84 15.54
C PHE A 22 4.69 -10.36 15.26
N GLU A 23 4.53 -9.11 14.80
CA GLU A 23 3.25 -8.46 14.58
C GLU A 23 2.96 -8.26 13.10
N GLY A 24 1.71 -8.46 12.70
CA GLY A 24 1.22 -8.22 11.36
C GLY A 24 0.02 -7.29 11.34
N GLN A 25 -0.15 -6.55 10.25
CA GLN A 25 -1.31 -5.68 10.04
C GLN A 25 -1.86 -5.87 8.63
N VAL A 26 -3.20 -5.82 8.49
CA VAL A 26 -3.88 -5.83 7.18
C VAL A 26 -5.06 -4.86 7.19
N THR A 27 -5.22 -4.10 6.11
CA THR A 27 -6.37 -3.22 5.89
C THR A 27 -6.64 -2.99 4.40
N VAL A 28 -7.77 -2.39 4.07
CA VAL A 28 -8.10 -1.96 2.70
C VAL A 28 -8.34 -0.46 2.69
N TYR A 29 -7.54 0.26 1.90
CA TYR A 29 -7.75 1.68 1.64
C TYR A 29 -8.53 1.84 0.34
N GLN A 30 -9.79 2.25 0.44
CA GLN A 30 -10.67 2.49 -0.70
C GLN A 30 -10.81 4.01 -0.93
N PRO A 31 -10.29 4.55 -2.05
CA PRO A 31 -10.56 5.93 -2.44
C PRO A 31 -12.06 6.17 -2.70
N ALA A 32 -12.50 7.41 -2.51
CA ALA A 32 -13.80 7.84 -3.00
C ALA A 32 -13.77 7.96 -4.52
N VAL A 33 -14.81 7.48 -5.20
CA VAL A 33 -14.95 7.52 -6.66
C VAL A 33 -16.39 7.91 -6.97
N ALA A 34 -16.63 9.22 -7.13
CA ALA A 34 -17.98 9.78 -7.22
C ALA A 34 -18.75 9.27 -8.44
N GLU A 35 -18.07 9.14 -9.58
CA GLU A 35 -18.66 8.61 -10.82
C GLU A 35 -19.09 7.14 -10.71
N GLN A 36 -18.57 6.41 -9.73
CA GLN A 36 -18.95 5.02 -9.42
C GLN A 36 -19.85 4.92 -8.19
N GLY A 37 -20.22 6.05 -7.55
CA GLY A 37 -21.00 6.07 -6.32
C GLY A 37 -20.27 5.48 -5.10
N ILE A 38 -18.94 5.46 -5.12
CA ILE A 38 -18.13 4.91 -4.03
C ILE A 38 -17.75 6.05 -3.07
N GLU A 39 -18.24 6.02 -1.84
CA GLU A 39 -17.93 7.04 -0.81
C GLU A 39 -16.48 6.97 -0.29
N GLY A 40 -15.85 5.79 -0.37
CA GLY A 40 -14.49 5.56 0.09
C GLY A 40 -14.36 5.36 1.60
N GLY A 41 -13.11 5.32 2.09
CA GLY A 41 -12.77 5.15 3.50
C GLY A 41 -11.54 5.97 3.90
N PRO A 42 -11.01 5.79 5.12
CA PRO A 42 -9.71 6.36 5.49
C PRO A 42 -8.62 5.84 4.54
N CYS A 43 -7.63 6.67 4.22
CA CYS A 43 -6.43 6.26 3.47
C CYS A 43 -5.26 5.98 4.43
N TYR A 44 -4.12 5.54 3.91
CA TYR A 44 -2.92 5.27 4.71
C TYR A 44 -2.50 6.49 5.54
N ARG A 45 -2.55 7.69 4.94
CA ARG A 45 -2.21 8.95 5.62
C ARG A 45 -3.22 9.40 6.68
N CYS A 46 -4.41 8.81 6.73
CA CYS A 46 -5.30 9.01 7.88
C CYS A 46 -4.77 8.32 9.15
N LEU A 47 -4.04 7.21 9.00
CA LEU A 47 -3.41 6.51 10.14
C LEU A 47 -2.02 7.07 10.42
N TYR A 48 -1.25 7.29 9.36
CA TYR A 48 0.15 7.70 9.43
C TYR A 48 0.33 8.96 8.59
N PRO A 49 0.07 10.17 9.14
CA PRO A 49 0.00 11.41 8.35
C PRO A 49 1.33 11.73 7.67
N ASP A 50 2.41 11.65 8.45
CA ASP A 50 3.75 12.03 8.05
C ASP A 50 4.67 10.80 8.06
N PRO A 51 5.45 10.59 6.99
CA PRO A 51 6.46 9.55 6.98
C PRO A 51 7.50 9.81 8.07
N PRO A 52 8.00 8.73 8.72
CA PRO A 52 9.04 8.88 9.72
C PRO A 52 10.33 9.42 9.06
N PRO A 53 11.12 10.24 9.79
CA PRO A 53 12.45 10.65 9.38
C PRO A 53 13.33 9.48 8.92
N PRO A 54 14.21 9.68 7.92
CA PRO A 54 15.14 8.65 7.47
C PRO A 54 15.99 8.11 8.62
N GLY A 55 16.05 6.78 8.75
CA GLY A 55 16.84 6.09 9.78
C GLY A 55 16.18 5.96 11.16
N GLU A 56 14.98 6.49 11.36
CA GLU A 56 14.27 6.37 12.65
C GLU A 56 13.64 4.99 12.86
N VAL A 57 13.24 4.32 11.78
CA VAL A 57 12.62 3.00 11.83
C VAL A 57 13.59 1.97 11.26
N PRO A 58 13.98 0.93 12.02
CA PRO A 58 14.83 -0.13 11.51
C PRO A 58 14.11 -0.88 10.39
N SER A 59 14.87 -1.27 9.37
CA SER A 59 14.35 -2.13 8.31
C SER A 59 13.97 -3.51 8.85
N CYS A 60 13.11 -4.25 8.14
CA CYS A 60 12.82 -5.65 8.47
C CYS A 60 14.08 -6.52 8.52
N ALA A 61 15.11 -6.16 7.74
CA ALA A 61 16.41 -6.84 7.73
C ALA A 61 17.22 -6.58 9.03
N GLU A 62 17.04 -5.41 9.64
CA GLU A 62 17.74 -5.01 10.87
C GLU A 62 16.99 -5.45 12.13
N ALA A 63 15.65 -5.29 12.15
CA ALA A 63 14.81 -5.67 13.28
C ALA A 63 14.55 -7.18 13.37
N GLY A 64 14.63 -7.88 12.24
CA GLY A 64 14.24 -9.29 12.11
C GLY A 64 12.73 -9.47 11.99
N VAL A 65 12.33 -10.59 11.37
CA VAL A 65 10.92 -10.96 11.20
C VAL A 65 10.75 -12.46 11.35
N LEU A 66 9.66 -12.89 11.99
CA LEU A 66 9.29 -14.30 12.02
C LEU A 66 8.92 -14.74 10.59
N GLY A 67 9.74 -15.57 9.95
CA GLY A 67 9.62 -15.87 8.51
C GLY A 67 8.28 -16.46 8.05
N VAL A 68 7.50 -17.08 8.94
CA VAL A 68 6.15 -17.59 8.61
C VAL A 68 5.06 -16.51 8.61
N LEU A 69 5.29 -15.39 9.32
CA LEU A 69 4.34 -14.30 9.46
C LEU A 69 4.01 -13.62 8.11
N PRO A 70 4.96 -13.31 7.21
CA PRO A 70 4.63 -12.84 5.86
C PRO A 70 3.67 -13.76 5.11
N GLY A 71 3.78 -15.09 5.29
CA GLY A 71 2.88 -16.05 4.66
C GLY A 71 1.45 -15.95 5.18
N ILE A 72 1.29 -15.78 6.51
CA ILE A 72 -0.01 -15.59 7.15
C ILE A 72 -0.64 -14.27 6.70
N VAL A 73 0.11 -13.17 6.82
CA VAL A 73 -0.35 -11.81 6.53
C VAL A 73 -0.65 -11.65 5.03
N GLY A 74 0.22 -12.15 4.15
CA GLY A 74 0.00 -12.14 2.70
C GLY A 74 -1.20 -12.97 2.26
N SER A 75 -1.49 -14.08 2.95
CA SER A 75 -2.71 -14.88 2.68
C SER A 75 -3.97 -14.10 3.01
N ILE A 76 -3.98 -13.37 4.13
CA ILE A 76 -5.09 -12.50 4.51
C ILE A 76 -5.22 -11.33 3.52
N GLN A 77 -4.11 -10.71 3.12
CA GLN A 77 -4.08 -9.68 2.07
C GLN A 77 -4.71 -10.20 0.76
N ALA A 78 -4.36 -11.41 0.33
CA ALA A 78 -4.95 -12.02 -0.86
C ALA A 78 -6.46 -12.27 -0.72
N ILE A 79 -6.93 -12.69 0.46
CA ILE A 79 -8.36 -12.86 0.75
C ILE A 79 -9.10 -11.53 0.61
N GLU A 80 -8.56 -10.43 1.14
CA GLU A 80 -9.15 -9.10 0.98
C GLU A 80 -9.23 -8.68 -0.49
N ALA A 81 -8.18 -8.93 -1.28
CA ALA A 81 -8.18 -8.65 -2.71
C ALA A 81 -9.27 -9.45 -3.44
N ILE A 82 -9.42 -10.74 -3.13
CA ILE A 82 -10.47 -11.60 -3.72
C ILE A 82 -11.86 -11.06 -3.37
N LYS A 83 -12.10 -10.67 -2.12
CA LYS A 83 -13.37 -10.07 -1.69
C LYS A 83 -13.69 -8.80 -2.49
N MET A 84 -12.70 -7.93 -2.67
CA MET A 84 -12.85 -6.70 -3.47
C MET A 84 -13.18 -7.00 -4.92
N LEU A 85 -12.51 -7.97 -5.55
CA LEU A 85 -12.72 -8.32 -6.95
C LEU A 85 -14.09 -8.97 -7.22
N LEU A 86 -14.57 -9.79 -6.28
CA LEU A 86 -15.83 -10.51 -6.42
C LEU A 86 -17.04 -9.74 -5.84
N GLY A 87 -16.81 -8.62 -5.15
CA GLY A 87 -17.87 -7.90 -4.44
C GLY A 87 -18.51 -8.74 -3.33
N MET A 88 -17.72 -9.57 -2.64
CA MET A 88 -18.21 -10.54 -1.67
C MET A 88 -17.72 -10.25 -0.25
N GLY A 89 -18.58 -10.54 0.74
CA GLY A 89 -18.26 -10.38 2.15
C GLY A 89 -18.05 -8.92 2.54
N GLU A 90 -17.32 -8.71 3.63
CA GLU A 90 -17.02 -7.38 4.16
C GLU A 90 -15.50 -7.15 4.14
N PRO A 91 -14.97 -6.39 3.16
CA PRO A 91 -13.57 -6.00 3.13
C PRO A 91 -13.15 -5.19 4.36
N LEU A 92 -11.86 -5.17 4.69
CA LEU A 92 -11.29 -4.42 5.81
C LEU A 92 -11.21 -2.90 5.57
N ILE A 93 -12.17 -2.33 4.82
CA ILE A 93 -12.27 -0.87 4.65
C ILE A 93 -12.63 -0.23 5.99
N GLY A 94 -11.84 0.76 6.43
CA GLY A 94 -12.03 1.42 7.73
C GLY A 94 -11.72 0.54 8.94
N ARG A 95 -11.08 -0.62 8.74
CA ARG A 95 -10.73 -1.57 9.79
C ARG A 95 -9.28 -2.01 9.65
N LEU A 96 -8.52 -1.94 10.73
CA LEU A 96 -7.15 -2.44 10.79
C LEU A 96 -7.15 -3.76 11.56
N LEU A 97 -6.87 -4.86 10.86
CA LEU A 97 -6.64 -6.14 11.49
C LEU A 97 -5.20 -6.20 12.00
N MET A 98 -5.05 -6.36 13.31
CA MET A 98 -3.77 -6.56 14.01
C MET A 98 -3.64 -8.03 14.36
N ILE A 99 -2.46 -8.59 14.13
CA ILE A 99 -2.10 -9.98 14.40
C ILE A 99 -0.87 -9.98 15.29
N ASP A 100 -0.97 -10.59 16.47
CA ASP A 100 0.18 -10.84 17.35
C ASP A 100 0.45 -12.34 17.35
N THR A 101 1.66 -12.76 16.96
CA THR A 101 2.01 -14.18 16.87
C THR A 101 2.55 -14.78 18.16
N LEU A 102 2.91 -13.96 19.15
CA LEU A 102 3.39 -14.45 20.44
C LEU A 102 2.24 -14.98 21.29
N ASP A 103 1.10 -14.29 21.29
CA ASP A 103 -0.12 -14.73 21.98
C ASP A 103 -1.20 -15.28 21.02
N MET A 104 -0.93 -15.27 19.72
CA MET A 104 -1.83 -15.70 18.64
C MET A 104 -3.19 -14.97 18.66
N SER A 105 -3.19 -13.67 18.97
CA SER A 105 -4.40 -12.86 18.99
C SER A 105 -4.64 -12.09 17.68
N PHE A 106 -5.93 -11.93 17.36
CA PHE A 106 -6.41 -11.12 16.25
C PHE A 106 -7.29 -10.02 16.81
N ARG A 107 -6.93 -8.76 16.57
CA ARG A 107 -7.67 -7.59 17.06
C ARG A 107 -8.02 -6.70 15.89
N THR A 108 -9.29 -6.31 15.77
CA THR A 108 -9.71 -5.36 14.75
C THR A 108 -9.93 -3.99 15.37
N LEU A 109 -9.20 -2.99 14.89
CA LEU A 109 -9.35 -1.60 15.29
C LEU A 109 -10.16 -0.85 14.23
N LYS A 110 -11.06 0.03 14.67
CA LYS A 110 -11.77 0.94 13.76
C LYS A 110 -10.85 2.10 13.41
N VAL A 111 -10.71 2.36 12.12
CA VAL A 111 -9.95 3.49 11.59
C VAL A 111 -10.94 4.54 11.12
N GLN A 112 -10.74 5.77 11.57
CA GLN A 112 -11.56 6.90 11.15
C GLN A 112 -10.86 7.70 10.06
N LYS A 113 -11.65 8.23 9.12
CA LYS A 113 -11.14 9.20 8.16
C LYS A 113 -10.78 10.48 8.92
N ASN A 114 -9.57 10.98 8.69
CA ASN A 114 -9.16 12.28 9.20
C ASN A 114 -9.65 13.38 8.23
N PRO A 115 -10.52 14.33 8.68
CA PRO A 115 -10.97 15.45 7.85
C PRO A 115 -9.82 16.35 7.36
N GLU A 116 -8.74 16.43 8.14
CA GLU A 116 -7.54 17.20 7.82
C GLU A 116 -6.46 16.36 7.11
N CYS A 117 -6.80 15.18 6.60
CA CYS A 117 -5.84 14.34 5.88
C CYS A 117 -5.26 15.08 4.66
N PRO A 118 -3.92 15.12 4.49
CA PRO A 118 -3.29 15.87 3.42
C PRO A 118 -3.58 15.31 2.01
N VAL A 119 -4.13 14.09 1.90
CA VAL A 119 -4.47 13.46 0.61
C VAL A 119 -5.98 13.32 0.39
N CYS A 120 -6.73 12.81 1.36
CA CYS A 120 -8.16 12.51 1.19
C CYS A 120 -9.09 13.35 2.08
N GLY A 121 -8.55 14.37 2.75
CA GLY A 121 -9.32 15.31 3.60
C GLY A 121 -10.09 16.35 2.80
N GLU A 122 -10.70 17.31 3.50
CA GLU A 122 -11.50 18.38 2.89
C GLU A 122 -10.64 19.41 2.15
N HIS A 123 -9.39 19.58 2.59
CA HIS A 123 -8.41 20.51 2.03
C HIS A 123 -7.08 19.80 1.79
N PRO A 124 -6.96 18.95 0.73
CA PRO A 124 -5.76 18.18 0.47
C PRO A 124 -4.58 19.09 0.08
N THR A 125 -3.42 18.83 0.68
CA THR A 125 -2.17 19.56 0.43
C THR A 125 -1.17 18.75 -0.40
N VAL A 126 -1.35 17.42 -0.49
CA VAL A 126 -0.58 16.52 -1.33
C VAL A 126 -1.41 16.19 -2.56
N THR A 127 -1.11 16.85 -3.68
CA THR A 127 -1.88 16.76 -4.94
C THR A 127 -1.13 16.09 -6.08
N GLU A 128 0.15 15.80 -5.88
CA GLU A 128 1.01 15.13 -6.86
C GLU A 128 1.94 14.14 -6.16
N LEU A 129 2.52 13.22 -6.94
CA LEU A 129 3.47 12.25 -6.40
C LEU A 129 4.80 12.95 -6.14
N ILE A 130 5.24 12.89 -4.89
CA ILE A 130 6.57 13.36 -4.51
C ILE A 130 7.66 12.37 -4.95
N ASP A 131 8.85 12.88 -5.27
CA ASP A 131 10.03 12.06 -5.56
C ASP A 131 10.47 11.34 -4.29
N TYR A 132 10.08 10.07 -4.21
CA TYR A 132 10.34 9.22 -3.05
C TYR A 132 11.81 8.79 -2.95
N GLU A 133 12.61 8.90 -4.02
CA GLU A 133 14.05 8.62 -3.95
C GLU A 133 14.76 9.72 -3.18
N GLN A 134 14.46 10.99 -3.52
CA GLN A 134 14.94 12.15 -2.77
C GLN A 134 14.42 12.13 -1.32
N PHE A 135 13.17 11.73 -1.13
CA PHE A 135 12.53 11.72 0.18
C PHE A 135 13.05 10.61 1.11
N CYS A 136 13.29 9.40 0.59
CA CYS A 136 13.84 8.27 1.36
C CYS A 136 15.37 8.28 1.50
N GLY A 137 16.04 9.33 0.99
CA GLY A 137 17.51 9.42 1.03
C GLY A 137 18.21 8.35 0.18
N LEU A 138 17.50 7.78 -0.80
CA LEU A 138 18.08 6.85 -1.76
C LEU A 138 18.79 7.67 -2.85
N PRO A 139 19.96 7.21 -3.34
CA PRO A 139 20.60 7.88 -4.46
C PRO A 139 19.65 7.87 -5.66
N SER A 140 19.34 9.07 -6.18
CA SER A 140 18.50 9.25 -7.36
C SER A 140 19.00 8.38 -8.49
N ARG A 141 18.17 7.47 -8.97
CA ARG A 141 18.53 6.58 -10.08
C ARG A 141 18.45 7.43 -11.35
N ASN A 142 19.60 8.04 -11.71
CA ASN A 142 19.75 8.93 -12.85
C ASN A 142 18.89 8.51 -14.07
N ALA A 143 18.29 9.52 -14.68
CA ALA A 143 17.38 9.48 -15.82
C ALA A 143 18.03 9.01 -17.15
N ASP A 144 18.74 7.88 -17.14
CA ASP A 144 19.40 7.30 -18.32
C ASP A 144 18.82 5.93 -18.73
N ALA A 145 17.77 5.44 -18.08
CA ALA A 145 17.17 4.14 -18.44
C ALA A 145 16.21 4.19 -19.65
N HIS A 146 15.99 5.35 -20.27
CA HIS A 146 15.16 5.47 -21.49
C HIS A 146 15.90 5.19 -22.81
N THR A 147 17.16 4.76 -22.76
CA THR A 147 17.87 4.21 -23.94
C THR A 147 18.23 2.73 -23.79
N ALA A 148 17.34 1.93 -23.18
CA ALA A 148 17.35 0.50 -23.45
C ALA A 148 16.82 0.28 -24.88
N GLU A 149 17.75 0.23 -25.85
CA GLU A 149 17.48 -0.23 -27.21
C GLU A 149 16.67 -1.54 -27.15
N ARG A 150 15.48 -1.52 -27.76
CA ARG A 150 14.70 -2.74 -28.02
C ARG A 150 15.60 -3.71 -28.79
N PRO A 151 15.86 -4.94 -28.30
CA PRO A 151 16.54 -5.94 -29.10
C PRO A 151 15.72 -6.19 -30.38
N ARG A 152 16.28 -5.79 -31.52
CA ARG A 152 15.77 -6.12 -32.84
C ARG A 152 16.07 -7.58 -33.12
N GLU A 153 15.23 -8.50 -32.68
CA GLU A 153 15.23 -9.87 -33.20
C GLU A 153 13.99 -10.62 -32.74
N PHE A 154 12.86 -10.39 -33.41
CA PHE A 154 11.80 -11.37 -33.67
C PHE A 154 10.93 -10.83 -34.81
N ALA A 155 11.56 -10.64 -35.96
CA ALA A 155 10.88 -10.41 -37.23
C ALA A 155 11.66 -11.14 -38.31
N ASN A 156 11.39 -12.44 -38.43
CA ASN A 156 11.42 -13.20 -39.67
C ASN A 156 10.75 -14.55 -39.38
N GLY A 157 9.45 -14.62 -39.63
CA GLY A 157 8.81 -15.90 -39.91
C GLY A 157 9.32 -16.46 -41.23
N VAL A 158 9.25 -17.79 -41.40
CA VAL A 158 8.66 -18.48 -42.56
C VAL A 158 8.90 -20.00 -42.40
N ALA A 159 7.78 -20.73 -42.43
CA ALA A 159 7.54 -22.08 -42.96
C ALA A 159 8.49 -23.25 -42.62
N ALA A 160 7.95 -24.24 -41.89
CA ALA A 160 7.55 -25.54 -42.44
C ALA A 160 6.60 -26.23 -41.45
#